data_AF-A0A968T1B9-F1
#
_entry.id   AF-A0A968T1B9-F1
#
_cell.length_a   1.000
_cell.length_b   1.000
_cell.length_c   1.000
_cell.angle_alpha   90.00
_cell.angle_beta   90.00
_cell.angle_gamma   90.00
#
_symmetry.space_group_name_H-M   'P 1'
#
loop_
_entity.id
_entity.type
_entity.pdbx_description
1 polymer ?
#
loop_
_entity_poly.entity_id
_entity_poly.type
_entity_poly.pdbx_seq_one_letter_code
_entity_poly.pdbx_strand_id
1 'polypeptide(L)'
;MKSAGIQFGYHNHNFEFMNINGVVPYYDIFMREMDPDLITMEIDLFWVSKAGQNPVEMFKKYPGRFQLFHMKDMSTKQDPFFDVNKDDVCSVGAGVIDFKTILASKELAGMKYMFVEDDNQGNGKPFEALETSINNLTTKILV
;
A
#
# COMPACT_ATOMS: atom_id res chain seq x y z
N MET A 1 11.43 -20.76 -6.92
CA MET A 1 10.29 -20.21 -7.68
C MET A 1 10.67 -19.67 -9.06
N LYS A 2 11.85 -19.05 -9.24
CA LYS A 2 12.35 -18.62 -10.57
C LYS A 2 12.29 -19.71 -11.66
N SER A 3 12.73 -20.93 -11.35
CA SER A 3 12.64 -22.07 -12.29
C SER A 3 11.20 -22.46 -12.66
N ALA A 4 10.22 -22.10 -11.83
CA ALA A 4 8.79 -22.29 -12.08
C ALA A 4 8.12 -21.04 -12.66
N GLY A 5 8.86 -19.98 -12.98
CA GLY A 5 8.32 -18.72 -13.49
C GLY A 5 7.54 -17.88 -12.48
N ILE A 6 7.65 -18.17 -11.18
CA ILE A 6 6.93 -17.46 -10.11
C ILE A 6 7.87 -16.47 -9.41
N GLN A 7 7.40 -15.22 -9.28
CA GLN A 7 8.06 -14.14 -8.53
C GLN A 7 7.40 -13.98 -7.16
N PHE A 8 8.20 -13.65 -6.14
CA PHE A 8 7.67 -13.34 -4.81
C PHE A 8 7.39 -11.83 -4.67
N GLY A 9 6.24 -11.51 -4.07
CA GLY A 9 5.89 -10.19 -3.57
C GLY A 9 5.95 -10.16 -2.04
N TYR A 10 6.52 -9.12 -1.45
CA TYR A 10 6.40 -8.88 -0.01
C TYR A 10 5.38 -7.77 0.24
N HIS A 11 4.29 -8.11 0.94
CA HIS A 11 3.22 -7.19 1.36
C HIS A 11 3.58 -6.53 2.70
N ASN A 12 3.59 -5.20 2.72
CA ASN A 12 3.95 -4.45 3.92
C ASN A 12 2.74 -4.16 4.81
N HIS A 13 3.00 -4.07 6.12
CA HIS A 13 2.10 -3.48 7.09
C HIS A 13 2.72 -2.19 7.66
N ASN A 14 2.07 -1.60 8.67
CA ASN A 14 2.58 -0.38 9.30
C ASN A 14 3.73 -0.66 10.27
N PHE A 15 3.75 -1.82 10.92
CA PHE A 15 4.73 -2.14 11.96
C PHE A 15 6.15 -2.28 11.41
N GLU A 16 6.34 -2.61 10.13
CA GLU A 16 7.66 -2.65 9.50
C GLU A 16 8.35 -1.28 9.50
N PHE A 17 7.58 -0.20 9.62
CA PHE A 17 8.09 1.18 9.68
C PHE A 17 8.32 1.66 11.12
N MET A 18 7.96 0.87 12.13
CA MET A 18 8.21 1.21 13.53
C MET A 18 9.72 1.21 13.79
N ASN A 19 10.21 2.26 14.47
CA ASN A 19 11.59 2.28 14.94
C ASN A 19 11.74 1.33 16.13
N ILE A 20 12.61 0.33 15.97
CA ILE A 20 12.96 -0.65 17.00
C ILE A 20 14.44 -0.48 17.30
N ASN A 21 14.75 0.18 18.42
CA ASN A 21 16.13 0.41 18.90
C ASN A 21 17.04 1.08 17.84
N GLY A 22 16.53 2.07 17.12
CA GLY A 22 17.26 2.80 16.09
C GLY A 22 17.21 2.18 14.70
N VAL A 23 16.54 1.03 14.53
CA VAL A 23 16.39 0.33 13.25
C VAL A 23 14.94 0.43 12.78
N VAL A 24 14.73 0.78 11.51
CA VAL A 24 13.43 0.70 10.85
C VAL A 24 13.45 -0.51 9.90
N PRO A 25 12.82 -1.65 10.27
CA PRO A 25 12.95 -2.91 9.53
C PRO A 25 12.70 -2.79 8.03
N TYR A 26 11.69 -2.02 7.61
CA TYR A 26 11.39 -1.83 6.20
C TYR A 26 12.58 -1.28 5.41
N TYR A 27 13.22 -0.21 5.91
CA TYR A 27 14.30 0.46 5.19
C TYR A 27 15.66 -0.17 5.43
N ASP A 28 15.96 -0.50 6.68
CA ASP A 28 17.29 -0.91 7.11
C ASP A 28 17.54 -2.41 6.90
N ILE A 29 16.49 -3.20 6.71
CA ILE A 29 16.59 -4.65 6.48
C ILE A 29 15.94 -5.00 5.15
N PHE A 30 14.64 -4.79 4.97
CA PHE A 30 13.94 -5.36 3.81
C PHE A 30 14.40 -4.73 2.50
N MET A 31 14.32 -3.40 2.38
CA MET A 31 14.75 -2.72 1.15
C MET A 31 16.25 -2.88 0.86
N ARG A 32 17.07 -3.11 1.89
CA ARG A 32 18.53 -3.30 1.76
C ARG A 32 18.91 -4.72 1.35
N GLU A 33 18.31 -5.73 1.97
CA GLU A 33 18.71 -7.13 1.85
C GLU A 33 17.88 -7.90 0.81
N MET A 34 16.66 -7.46 0.48
CA MET A 34 15.82 -8.14 -0.52
C MET A 34 16.30 -7.82 -1.94
N ASP A 35 16.80 -8.85 -2.61
CA ASP A 35 17.25 -8.79 -4.01
C ASP A 35 16.09 -8.38 -4.94
N PRO A 36 16.19 -7.23 -5.66
CA PRO A 36 15.14 -6.75 -6.56
C PRO A 36 14.83 -7.70 -7.72
N ASP A 37 15.75 -8.59 -8.10
CA ASP A 37 15.53 -9.57 -9.17
C ASP A 37 14.78 -10.81 -8.68
N LEU A 38 14.67 -11.01 -7.37
CA LEU A 38 13.99 -12.15 -6.76
C LEU A 38 12.65 -11.75 -6.13
N ILE A 39 12.60 -10.57 -5.52
CA ILE A 39 11.48 -10.11 -4.69
C ILE A 39 11.07 -8.71 -5.14
N THR A 40 9.80 -8.56 -5.49
CA THR A 40 9.17 -7.25 -5.63
C THR A 40 8.43 -6.87 -4.34
N MET A 41 8.25 -5.57 -4.12
CA MET A 41 7.42 -5.09 -3.03
C MET A 41 5.98 -4.94 -3.50
N GLU A 42 5.06 -5.43 -2.68
CA GLU A 42 3.66 -5.06 -2.73
C GLU A 42 3.42 -3.94 -1.73
N ILE A 43 3.23 -2.73 -2.25
CA ILE A 43 3.00 -1.56 -1.41
C ILE A 43 1.53 -1.46 -1.06
N ASP A 44 1.22 -1.63 0.22
CA ASP A 44 -0.09 -1.33 0.77
C ASP A 44 -0.14 0.14 1.16
N LEU A 45 -0.88 0.92 0.36
CA LEU A 45 -0.96 2.36 0.51
C LEU A 45 -1.68 2.78 1.80
N PHE A 46 -2.58 1.94 2.32
CA PHE A 46 -3.18 2.15 3.64
C PHE A 46 -2.10 2.05 4.70
N TRP A 47 -1.35 0.94 4.72
CA TRP A 47 -0.40 0.69 5.80
C TRP A 47 0.78 1.66 5.79
N VAL A 48 1.27 2.04 4.60
CA VAL A 48 2.28 3.09 4.45
C VAL A 48 1.76 4.43 4.97
N SER A 49 0.54 4.80 4.57
CA SER A 49 -0.08 6.06 5.03
C SER A 49 -0.35 6.05 6.54
N LYS A 50 -0.77 4.90 7.09
CA LYS A 50 -1.07 4.71 8.51
C LYS A 50 0.20 4.80 9.34
N ALA A 51 1.33 4.31 8.83
CA ALA A 51 2.66 4.49 9.44
C ALA A 51 3.23 5.92 9.32
N GLY A 52 2.44 6.88 8.81
CA GLY A 52 2.89 8.26 8.60
C GLY A 52 3.89 8.44 7.46
N GLN A 53 4.14 7.41 6.66
CA GLN A 53 5.09 7.46 5.54
C GLN A 53 4.45 8.10 4.30
N ASN A 54 5.29 8.61 3.40
CA ASN A 54 4.87 9.14 2.11
C ASN A 54 5.25 8.17 0.98
N PRO A 55 4.26 7.52 0.32
CA PRO A 55 4.53 6.58 -0.77
C PRO A 55 5.34 7.18 -1.93
N VAL A 56 5.08 8.45 -2.29
CA VAL A 56 5.79 9.11 -3.41
C VAL A 56 7.27 9.30 -3.08
N GLU A 57 7.61 9.65 -1.84
CA GLU A 57 9.01 9.74 -1.42
C GLU A 57 9.68 8.36 -1.39
N MET A 58 8.93 7.31 -1.02
CA MET A 58 9.43 5.93 -1.13
C MET A 58 9.71 5.53 -2.58
N PHE A 59 8.85 5.90 -3.52
CA PHE A 59 9.07 5.63 -4.96
C PHE A 59 10.30 6.34 -5.48
N LYS A 60 10.54 7.59 -5.07
CA LYS A 60 11.77 8.33 -5.42
C LYS A 60 13.03 7.69 -4.85
N LYS A 61 12.95 7.19 -3.60
CA LYS A 61 14.08 6.54 -2.93
C LYS A 61 14.39 5.16 -3.50
N TYR A 62 13.38 4.44 -3.96
CA TYR A 62 13.49 3.06 -4.45
C TYR A 62 12.72 2.87 -5.78
N PRO A 63 13.17 3.52 -6.87
CA PRO A 63 12.47 3.46 -8.15
C PRO A 63 12.42 2.03 -8.69
N GLY A 64 11.27 1.64 -9.25
CA GLY A 64 11.04 0.33 -9.85
C GLY A 64 10.82 -0.83 -8.88
N ARG A 65 10.82 -0.60 -7.55
CA ARG A 65 10.73 -1.67 -6.55
C ARG A 65 9.30 -2.13 -6.21
N PHE A 66 8.29 -1.34 -6.53
CA PHE A 66 6.90 -1.55 -6.10
C PHE A 66 6.03 -1.93 -7.30
N GLN A 67 6.05 -3.20 -7.70
CA GLN A 67 5.29 -3.64 -8.88
C GLN A 67 3.82 -3.95 -8.57
N LEU A 68 3.49 -4.16 -7.30
CA LEU A 68 2.15 -4.53 -6.83
C LEU A 68 1.63 -3.46 -5.88
N PHE A 69 0.42 -2.95 -6.10
CA PHE A 69 -0.20 -1.93 -5.26
C PHE A 69 -1.45 -2.51 -4.60
N HIS A 70 -1.49 -2.50 -3.27
CA HIS A 70 -2.73 -2.72 -2.52
C HIS A 70 -3.42 -1.39 -2.27
N MET A 71 -4.65 -1.31 -2.76
CA MET A 71 -5.53 -0.16 -2.67
C MET A 71 -6.55 -0.42 -1.58
N LYS A 72 -6.31 0.20 -0.43
CA LYS A 72 -7.18 0.21 0.75
C LYS A 72 -7.16 1.62 1.31
N ASP A 73 -8.29 2.12 1.77
CA ASP A 73 -8.43 3.51 2.24
C ASP A 73 -8.86 3.53 3.71
N MET A 74 -8.60 4.66 4.37
CA MET A 74 -8.88 4.87 5.78
C MET A 74 -9.82 6.04 5.98
N SER A 75 -10.71 5.94 6.94
CA SER A 75 -11.63 7.04 7.25
C SER A 75 -10.90 8.18 7.96
N THR A 76 -9.89 7.86 8.76
CA THR A 76 -9.10 8.83 9.51
C THR A 76 -7.60 8.57 9.36
N LYS A 77 -6.82 9.65 9.18
CA LYS A 77 -5.35 9.57 9.18
C LYS A 77 -4.81 10.36 10.35
N GLN A 78 -4.60 9.67 11.47
CA GLN A 78 -4.07 10.28 12.68
C GLN A 78 -3.26 9.30 13.54
N ASP A 79 -2.42 9.91 14.38
CA ASP A 79 -1.63 9.25 15.43
C ASP A 79 -2.53 8.58 16.49
N PRO A 80 -2.05 7.52 17.18
CA PRO A 80 -0.78 6.81 16.99
C PRO A 80 -0.73 5.96 15.71
N PHE A 81 0.30 6.24 14.88
CA PHE A 81 0.48 5.65 13.55
C PHE A 81 0.66 4.12 13.55
N PHE A 82 1.04 3.55 14.69
CA PHE A 82 1.27 2.11 14.82
C PHE A 82 0.14 1.37 15.56
N ASP A 83 -0.85 2.09 16.10
CA ASP A 83 -2.04 1.46 16.66
C ASP A 83 -3.05 1.18 15.54
N VAL A 84 -3.53 -0.05 15.50
CA VAL A 84 -4.45 -0.52 14.47
C VAL A 84 -5.88 -0.45 14.99
N ASN A 85 -6.67 0.48 14.46
CA ASN A 85 -8.12 0.40 14.54
C ASN A 85 -8.63 -0.36 13.33
N LYS A 86 -9.06 -1.60 13.54
CA LYS A 86 -9.58 -2.48 12.48
C LYS A 86 -10.84 -1.96 11.79
N ASP A 87 -11.53 -1.00 12.40
CA ASP A 87 -12.76 -0.42 11.86
C ASP A 87 -12.48 0.90 11.12
N ASP A 88 -11.22 1.35 11.07
CA ASP A 88 -10.79 2.55 10.33
C ASP A 88 -10.44 2.22 8.87
N VAL A 89 -11.29 1.42 8.23
CA VAL A 89 -11.16 1.03 6.81
C VAL A 89 -12.41 1.52 6.09
N CYS A 90 -12.22 2.09 4.90
CA CYS A 90 -13.32 2.47 4.02
C CYS A 90 -13.01 2.12 2.56
N SER A 91 -14.03 2.21 1.72
CA SER A 91 -13.89 2.00 0.28
C SER A 91 -12.87 2.98 -0.33
N VAL A 92 -12.11 2.51 -1.32
CA VAL A 92 -11.08 3.31 -1.99
C VAL A 92 -11.67 4.59 -2.58
N GLY A 93 -11.10 5.74 -2.23
CA GLY A 93 -11.56 7.05 -2.69
C GLY A 93 -12.75 7.61 -1.92
N ALA A 94 -13.19 6.94 -0.85
CA ALA A 94 -14.14 7.49 0.12
C ALA A 94 -13.47 8.02 1.39
N GLY A 95 -12.18 7.71 1.58
CA GLY A 95 -11.40 8.09 2.74
C GLY A 95 -10.46 9.26 2.46
N VAL A 96 -9.32 9.23 3.14
CA VAL A 96 -8.39 10.37 3.22
C VAL A 96 -7.09 10.18 2.46
N ILE A 97 -6.85 9.01 1.87
CA ILE A 97 -5.62 8.78 1.09
C ILE A 97 -5.73 9.45 -0.28
N ASP A 98 -4.76 10.33 -0.60
CA ASP A 98 -4.68 10.97 -1.91
C ASP A 98 -4.08 10.03 -2.97
N PHE A 99 -4.91 9.10 -3.43
CA PHE A 99 -4.52 8.15 -4.47
C PHE A 99 -4.16 8.81 -5.79
N LYS A 100 -4.74 9.97 -6.14
CA LYS A 100 -4.41 10.65 -7.40
C LYS A 100 -2.94 11.06 -7.43
N THR A 101 -2.48 11.72 -6.38
CA THR A 101 -1.09 12.15 -6.27
C THR A 101 -0.12 10.96 -6.23
N ILE A 102 -0.50 9.89 -5.53
CA ILE A 102 0.33 8.67 -5.46
C ILE A 102 0.42 8.00 -6.84
N LEU A 103 -0.71 7.81 -7.53
CA LEU A 103 -0.77 7.11 -8.80
C LEU A 103 -0.19 7.92 -9.96
N ALA A 104 -0.09 9.25 -9.86
CA ALA A 104 0.69 10.05 -10.78
C ALA A 104 2.18 9.66 -10.79
N SER A 105 2.69 9.00 -9.74
CA SER A 105 4.06 8.51 -9.63
C SER A 105 4.19 6.99 -9.85
N LYS A 106 3.15 6.31 -10.35
CA LYS A 106 3.13 4.84 -10.50
C LYS A 106 4.24 4.29 -11.41
N GLU A 107 4.62 5.02 -12.45
CA GLU A 107 5.70 4.61 -13.37
C GLU A 107 7.06 4.62 -12.67
N LEU A 108 7.31 5.62 -11.80
CA LEU A 108 8.52 5.68 -10.99
C LEU A 108 8.59 4.52 -9.99
N ALA A 109 7.43 4.11 -9.44
CA ALA A 109 7.33 2.97 -8.56
C ALA A 109 7.61 1.63 -9.27
N GLY A 110 7.40 1.57 -10.59
CA GLY A 110 7.45 0.34 -11.40
C GLY A 110 6.16 -0.47 -11.35
N MET A 111 5.02 0.16 -11.03
CA MET A 111 3.74 -0.52 -10.83
C MET A 111 3.31 -1.30 -12.08
N LYS A 112 2.90 -2.55 -11.88
CA LYS A 112 2.33 -3.44 -12.92
C LYS A 112 0.89 -3.82 -12.61
N TYR A 113 0.60 -4.07 -11.33
CA TYR A 113 -0.71 -4.55 -10.88
C TYR A 113 -1.20 -3.74 -9.71
N MET A 114 -2.52 -3.66 -9.62
CA MET A 114 -3.25 -2.98 -8.56
C MET A 114 -4.36 -3.91 -8.09
N PHE A 115 -4.49 -4.06 -6.78
CA PHE A 115 -5.48 -4.90 -6.13
C PHE A 115 -6.30 -4.03 -5.18
N VAL A 116 -7.63 -4.05 -5.33
CA VAL A 116 -8.52 -3.45 -4.34
C VAL A 116 -8.67 -4.46 -3.20
N GLU A 117 -8.35 -4.04 -1.98
CA GLU A 117 -8.47 -4.86 -0.79
C GLU A 117 -9.56 -4.29 0.12
N ASP A 118 -10.46 -5.16 0.58
CA ASP A 118 -11.48 -4.86 1.57
C ASP A 118 -11.33 -5.80 2.77
N ASP A 119 -10.66 -5.33 3.82
CA ASP A 119 -10.43 -6.11 5.05
C ASP A 119 -11.71 -6.22 5.89
N ASN A 120 -12.25 -5.06 6.31
CA ASN A 120 -13.46 -4.98 7.12
C ASN A 120 -13.96 -3.53 7.22
N GLN A 121 -14.93 -3.13 6.39
CA GLN A 121 -15.60 -1.82 6.50
C GLN A 121 -16.66 -1.76 7.61
N GLY A 122 -16.80 -2.81 8.43
CA GLY A 122 -17.75 -2.85 9.54
C GLY A 122 -19.23 -2.95 9.16
N ASN A 123 -19.56 -2.95 7.86
CA ASN A 123 -20.93 -2.96 7.34
C ASN A 123 -21.44 -4.36 6.92
N GLY A 124 -20.56 -5.37 6.89
CA GLY A 124 -20.89 -6.75 6.50
C GLY A 124 -21.21 -6.94 5.01
N LYS A 125 -20.85 -5.99 4.14
CA LYS A 125 -21.21 -5.95 2.72
C LYS A 125 -19.99 -5.78 1.82
N PRO A 126 -19.06 -6.76 1.78
CA PRO A 126 -17.78 -6.59 1.10
C PRO A 126 -17.91 -6.36 -0.40
N PHE A 127 -18.89 -6.95 -1.08
CA PHE A 127 -19.07 -6.75 -2.52
C PHE A 127 -19.57 -5.34 -2.88
N GLU A 128 -20.45 -4.74 -2.07
CA GLU A 128 -20.88 -3.34 -2.28
C GLU A 128 -19.71 -2.36 -2.05
N ALA A 129 -18.85 -2.67 -1.09
CA ALA A 129 -17.62 -1.96 -0.79
C ALA A 129 -16.60 -2.04 -1.95
N LEU A 130 -16.39 -3.24 -2.50
CA LEU A 130 -15.54 -3.45 -3.66
C LEU A 130 -16.09 -2.72 -4.89
N GLU A 131 -17.40 -2.80 -5.14
CA GLU A 131 -18.05 -2.06 -6.22
C GLU A 131 -17.84 -0.55 -6.07
N THR A 132 -18.04 -0.01 -4.88
CA THR A 132 -17.80 1.42 -4.58
C THR A 132 -16.35 1.80 -4.85
N SER A 133 -15.40 0.98 -4.40
CA SER A 133 -13.96 1.19 -4.59
C SER A 133 -13.57 1.20 -6.08
N ILE A 134 -14.05 0.22 -6.85
CA ILE A 134 -13.80 0.12 -8.30
C ILE A 134 -14.44 1.30 -9.05
N ASN A 135 -15.67 1.69 -8.67
CA ASN A 135 -16.34 2.84 -9.26
C ASN A 135 -15.56 4.13 -9.00
N ASN A 136 -15.12 4.38 -7.77
CA ASN A 136 -14.31 5.55 -7.46
C ASN A 136 -12.97 5.53 -8.21
N LEU A 137 -12.30 4.37 -8.29
CA LEU A 137 -11.05 4.24 -9.03
C LEU A 137 -11.22 4.59 -10.51
N THR A 138 -12.22 4.04 -11.17
CA THR A 138 -12.42 4.16 -12.62
C THR A 138 -13.09 5.46 -13.05
N THR A 139 -13.82 6.14 -12.16
CA THR A 139 -14.57 7.36 -12.52
C THR A 139 -14.00 8.65 -11.92
N LYS A 140 -13.18 8.54 -10.87
CA LYS A 140 -12.64 9.71 -10.17
C LYS A 140 -11.13 9.74 -10.12
N ILE A 141 -10.47 8.60 -9.89
CA ILE A 141 -9.04 8.56 -9.55
C ILE A 141 -8.15 8.35 -10.78
N LEU A 142 -8.50 7.40 -11.66
CA LEU A 142 -7.68 7.02 -12.83
C LEU A 142 -7.99 7.84 -14.10
N VAL A 143 -8.86 8.84 -14.00
CA VAL A 143 -9.32 9.69 -15.11
C VAL A 143 -8.61 11.03 -15.15
#